data_AF-A0A2G6FXN7-F1
#
_entry.id   AF-A0A2G6FXN7-F1
#
_cell.length_a   1.000
_cell.length_b   1.000
_cell.length_c   1.000
_cell.angle_alpha   90.00
_cell.angle_beta   90.00
_cell.angle_gamma   90.00
#
_symmetry.space_group_name_H-M   'P 1'
#
loop_
_entity.id
_entity.type
_entity.pdbx_description
1 polymer ?
#
loop_
_entity_poly.entity_id
_entity_poly.type
_entity_poly.pdbx_seq_one_letter_code
_entity_poly.pdbx_strand_id
1 'polypeptide(L)'
;MLRHSVANHRRETIAFAKRRNGAAERIILFMVWRNYHKGVSEKDSRSPSPAMMLGLTDHRLSIEEMFGERLFPDDVDLPPRWRQYYRREVETVALPINRRHDLRFAF
;
A
#
# COMPACT_ATOMS: atom_id res chain seq x y z
N MET A 1 -14.34 2.15 -5.57
CA MET A 1 -13.08 1.39 -5.73
C MET A 1 -12.50 0.92 -4.40
N LEU A 2 -11.91 1.79 -3.56
CA LEU A 2 -11.30 1.37 -2.28
C LEU A 2 -12.24 0.56 -1.35
N ARG A 3 -13.45 1.04 -1.11
CA ARG A 3 -14.47 0.36 -0.29
C ARG A 3 -14.91 -1.02 -0.82
N HIS A 4 -14.79 -1.24 -2.13
CA HIS A 4 -15.21 -2.48 -2.77
C HIS A 4 -14.07 -3.50 -2.89
N SER A 5 -12.82 -3.04 -2.90
CA SER A 5 -11.65 -3.89 -3.12
C SER A 5 -10.83 -4.15 -1.85
N VAL A 6 -11.01 -3.38 -0.78
CA VAL A 6 -10.21 -3.52 0.44
C VAL A 6 -11.10 -3.79 1.66
N ALA A 7 -10.87 -4.93 2.33
CA ALA A 7 -11.76 -5.43 3.37
C ALA A 7 -11.93 -4.51 4.60
N ASN A 8 -10.87 -3.79 5.02
CA ASN A 8 -10.97 -2.82 6.12
C ASN A 8 -11.81 -1.59 5.74
N HIS A 9 -11.74 -1.14 4.48
CA HIS A 9 -12.59 -0.06 3.98
C HIS A 9 -14.04 -0.52 3.76
N ARG A 10 -14.26 -1.80 3.45
CA ARG A 10 -15.61 -2.37 3.44
C ARG A 10 -16.19 -2.48 4.86
N ARG A 11 -15.37 -2.90 5.82
CA ARG A 11 -15.74 -3.16 7.22
C ARG A 11 -15.17 -2.11 8.15
N GLU A 12 -15.40 -0.84 7.83
CA GLU A 12 -14.79 0.29 8.58
C GLU A 12 -15.12 0.22 10.08
N THR A 13 -16.34 -0.19 10.43
CA THR A 13 -16.75 -0.31 11.84
C THR A 13 -16.05 -1.44 12.58
N ILE A 14 -15.63 -2.51 11.91
CA ILE A 14 -15.12 -3.74 12.54
C ILE A 14 -13.60 -3.81 12.51
N ALA A 15 -13.01 -3.59 11.33
CA ALA A 15 -11.61 -3.94 11.04
C ALA A 15 -10.82 -2.78 10.40
N PHE A 16 -11.26 -1.54 10.59
CA PHE A 16 -10.51 -0.39 10.09
C PHE A 16 -9.14 -0.25 10.74
N ALA A 17 -8.20 0.31 9.98
CA ALA A 17 -6.88 0.63 10.48
C ALA A 17 -7.00 1.67 11.61
N LYS A 18 -6.53 1.32 12.80
CA LYS A 18 -6.68 2.18 13.99
C LYS A 18 -5.78 3.42 13.92
N ARG A 19 -4.61 3.32 13.28
CA ARG A 19 -3.65 4.43 13.12
C ARG A 19 -3.59 4.89 11.67
N ARG A 20 -3.29 6.19 11.48
CA ARG A 20 -3.02 6.79 10.15
C ARG A 20 -1.94 6.05 9.38
N ASN A 21 -0.91 5.56 10.07
CA ASN A 21 0.16 4.74 9.45
C ASN A 21 -0.41 3.50 8.76
N GLY A 22 -1.19 2.69 9.46
CA GLY A 22 -1.77 1.47 8.88
C GLY A 22 -2.80 1.75 7.79
N ALA A 23 -3.52 2.89 7.87
CA ALA A 23 -4.41 3.31 6.81
C ALA A 23 -3.63 3.69 5.53
N ALA A 24 -2.53 4.42 5.68
CA ALA A 24 -1.65 4.78 4.57
C ALA A 24 -1.01 3.54 3.93
N GLU A 25 -0.44 2.63 4.74
CA GLU A 25 0.14 1.35 4.27
C GLU A 25 -0.85 0.56 3.39
N ARG A 26 -2.11 0.43 3.85
CA ARG A 26 -3.18 -0.24 3.09
C ARG A 26 -3.47 0.41 1.74
N ILE A 27 -3.48 1.74 1.69
CA ILE A 27 -3.74 2.50 0.45
C ILE A 27 -2.57 2.34 -0.52
N ILE A 28 -1.33 2.36 -0.04
CA ILE A 28 -0.14 2.16 -0.88
C ILE A 28 -0.18 0.80 -1.57
N LEU A 29 -0.43 -0.28 -0.82
CA LEU A 29 -0.55 -1.63 -1.39
C LEU A 29 -1.69 -1.71 -2.42
N PHE A 30 -2.83 -1.07 -2.12
CA PHE A 30 -3.93 -0.99 -3.07
C PHE A 30 -3.53 -0.23 -4.34
N MET A 31 -2.78 0.88 -4.24
CA MET A 31 -2.33 1.66 -5.39
C MET A 31 -1.40 0.85 -6.29
N VAL A 32 -0.45 0.11 -5.72
CA VAL A 32 0.46 -0.75 -6.49
C VAL A 32 -0.35 -1.80 -7.25
N TRP A 33 -1.20 -2.56 -6.55
CA TRP A 33 -2.06 -3.57 -7.18
C TRP A 33 -3.00 -2.96 -8.24
N ARG A 34 -3.65 -1.83 -7.94
CA ARG A 34 -4.62 -1.19 -8.84
C ARG A 34 -3.98 -0.70 -10.13
N ASN A 35 -2.75 -0.17 -10.04
CA ASN A 35 -2.07 0.46 -11.18
C ASN A 35 -1.25 -0.52 -12.01
N TYR A 36 -0.62 -1.52 -11.36
CA TYR A 36 0.31 -2.42 -12.05
C TYR A 36 -0.31 -3.79 -12.39
N HIS A 37 -1.18 -4.32 -11.53
CA HIS A 37 -1.77 -5.66 -11.74
C HIS A 37 -3.18 -5.59 -12.35
N LYS A 38 -4.05 -4.74 -11.81
CA LYS A 38 -5.47 -4.71 -12.20
C LYS A 38 -5.68 -4.01 -13.55
N GLY A 39 -6.41 -4.67 -14.46
CA GLY A 39 -6.91 -4.03 -15.68
C GLY A 39 -7.84 -2.85 -15.42
N VAL A 40 -7.98 -1.94 -16.40
CA VAL A 40 -8.90 -0.80 -16.28
C VAL A 40 -10.38 -1.22 -16.32
N SER A 41 -10.69 -2.30 -17.04
CA SER A 41 -12.02 -2.92 -17.10
C SER A 41 -12.03 -4.29 -16.41
N GLU A 42 -13.04 -4.55 -15.59
CA GLU A 42 -13.29 -5.88 -14.99
C GLU A 42 -14.05 -6.82 -15.95
N LYS A 43 -14.73 -6.26 -16.97
CA LYS A 43 -15.49 -7.04 -17.94
C LYS A 43 -14.62 -7.69 -19.01
N ASP A 44 -13.37 -7.24 -19.13
CA ASP A 44 -12.42 -7.72 -20.11
C ASP A 44 -11.14 -8.19 -19.41
N SER A 45 -10.91 -9.51 -19.44
CA SER A 45 -9.73 -10.13 -18.85
C SER A 45 -8.42 -9.64 -19.49
N ARG A 46 -8.45 -9.15 -20.73
CA ARG A 46 -7.29 -8.64 -21.49
C ARG A 46 -7.07 -7.13 -21.35
N SER A 47 -7.92 -6.43 -20.59
CA SER A 47 -7.83 -4.99 -20.42
C SER A 47 -6.44 -4.53 -19.92
N PRO A 48 -5.80 -3.49 -20.47
CA PRO A 48 -4.50 -3.05 -19.97
C PRO A 48 -4.62 -2.52 -18.53
N SER A 49 -3.53 -2.58 -17.76
CA SER A 49 -3.46 -1.85 -16.48
C SER A 49 -3.22 -0.35 -16.72
N PRO A 50 -3.51 0.53 -15.74
CA PRO A 50 -3.13 1.94 -15.82
C PRO A 50 -1.64 2.15 -16.13
N ALA A 51 -0.75 1.36 -15.53
CA ALA A 51 0.69 1.45 -15.79
C ALA A 51 1.05 1.10 -17.24
N MET A 52 0.37 0.11 -17.84
CA MET A 52 0.53 -0.21 -19.26
C MET A 52 0.07 0.93 -20.17
N MET A 53 -1.07 1.55 -19.85
CA MET A 53 -1.58 2.69 -20.61
C MET A 53 -0.63 3.91 -20.57
N LEU A 54 0.12 4.05 -19.47
CA LEU A 54 1.15 5.08 -19.31
C LEU A 54 2.51 4.66 -19.89
N GLY A 55 2.65 3.45 -20.42
CA GLY A 55 3.91 2.92 -20.95
C GLY A 55 4.97 2.64 -19.88
N LEU A 56 4.57 2.51 -18.60
CA LEU A 56 5.48 2.22 -17.48
C LEU A 56 5.86 0.73 -17.39
N THR A 57 5.05 -0.13 -17.99
CA THR A 57 5.26 -1.59 -18.11
C THR A 57 4.56 -2.06 -19.38
N ASP A 58 5.03 -3.16 -19.97
CA ASP A 58 4.44 -3.78 -21.16
C ASP A 58 3.42 -4.88 -20.83
N HIS A 59 3.34 -5.29 -19.56
CA HIS A 59 2.39 -6.29 -19.07
C HIS A 59 1.88 -5.96 -17.66
N ARG A 60 0.85 -6.68 -17.23
CA ARG A 60 0.35 -6.61 -15.85
C ARG A 60 1.31 -7.35 -14.93
N LEU A 61 1.84 -6.68 -13.91
CA LEU A 61 2.75 -7.32 -12.96
C LEU A 61 2.00 -8.37 -12.12
N SER A 62 2.60 -9.55 -11.97
CA SER A 62 2.17 -10.61 -11.06
C SER A 62 2.44 -10.24 -9.59
N ILE A 63 1.89 -11.01 -8.65
CA ILE A 63 2.15 -10.80 -7.22
C ILE A 63 3.63 -11.09 -6.92
N GLU A 64 4.17 -12.10 -7.58
CA GLU A 64 5.55 -12.55 -7.51
C GLU A 64 6.50 -11.47 -8.02
N GLU A 65 6.16 -10.77 -9.10
CA GLU A 65 6.98 -9.64 -9.59
C GLU A 65 6.89 -8.43 -8.68
N MET A 66 5.72 -8.13 -8.13
CA MET A 66 5.54 -6.96 -7.25
C MET A 66 6.20 -7.14 -5.87
N PHE A 67 6.30 -8.37 -5.37
CA PHE A 67 6.75 -8.66 -4.00
C PHE A 67 7.87 -9.71 -3.91
N GLY A 68 8.47 -10.09 -5.04
CA GLY A 68 9.52 -11.11 -5.10
C GLY A 68 10.84 -10.66 -4.50
N GLU A 69 11.06 -9.35 -4.42
CA GLU A 69 12.22 -8.76 -3.77
C GLU A 69 11.81 -8.03 -2.49
N ARG A 70 12.59 -8.26 -1.43
CA ARG A 70 12.45 -7.51 -0.19
C ARG A 70 13.34 -6.28 -0.25
N LEU A 71 12.71 -5.12 -0.36
CA LEU A 71 13.40 -3.83 -0.24
C LEU A 71 13.45 -3.40 1.22
N PHE A 72 14.65 -3.05 1.71
CA PHE A 72 14.81 -2.45 3.04
C PHE A 72 14.73 -0.92 2.94
N PRO A 73 14.13 -0.23 3.92
CA PRO A 73 13.97 1.23 3.90
C PRO A 73 15.28 2.03 3.92
N ASP A 74 16.35 1.38 4.34
CA ASP A 74 17.68 1.98 4.40
C ASP A 74 18.43 1.82 3.05
N ASP A 75 17.98 0.89 2.20
CA ASP A 75 18.50 0.66 0.85
C ASP A 75 17.76 1.47 -0.24
N VAL A 76 16.66 2.15 0.14
CA VAL A 76 15.83 2.93 -0.78
C VAL A 76 15.76 4.39 -0.30
N ASP A 77 15.91 5.32 -1.25
CA ASP A 77 15.70 6.75 -0.98
C ASP A 77 14.20 7.06 -0.84
N LEU A 78 13.63 6.71 0.31
CA LEU A 78 12.27 7.07 0.66
C LEU A 78 12.18 8.56 1.03
N PRO A 79 11.22 9.31 0.45
CA PRO A 79 10.96 10.68 0.86
C PRO A 79 10.74 10.76 2.39
N PRO A 80 11.21 11.83 3.07
CA PRO A 80 11.21 11.90 4.52
C PRO A 80 9.86 11.60 5.17
N ARG A 81 8.77 12.06 4.54
CA ARG A 81 7.41 11.80 5.03
C ARG A 81 7.03 10.31 4.98
N TRP A 82 7.41 9.60 3.93
CA TRP A 82 7.15 8.17 3.81
C TRP A 82 8.00 7.35 4.78
N ARG A 83 9.22 7.80 5.06
CA ARG A 83 10.06 7.21 6.12
C ARG A 83 9.36 7.28 7.49
N GLN A 84 8.75 8.42 7.83
CA GLN A 84 7.97 8.57 9.07
C GLN A 84 6.76 7.62 9.13
N TYR A 85 6.04 7.46 8.02
CA TYR A 85 4.91 6.53 7.94
C TYR A 85 5.36 5.08 8.11
N TYR A 86 6.42 4.68 7.41
CA TYR A 86 7.00 3.34 7.49
C TYR A 86 7.51 3.02 8.91
N ARG A 87 8.26 3.94 9.54
CA ARG A 87 8.73 3.81 10.93
C ARG A 87 7.64 3.99 11.98
N ARG A 88 6.40 4.27 11.54
CA ARG A 88 5.21 4.46 12.39
C ARG A 88 5.34 5.60 13.40
N GLU A 89 6.06 6.65 13.01
CA GLU A 89 6.31 7.85 13.78
C GLU A 89 5.14 8.84 13.72
N VAL A 90 4.31 8.78 12.67
CA VAL A 90 3.19 9.71 12.51
C VAL A 90 2.12 9.44 13.58
N GLU A 91 1.78 10.49 14.31
CA GLU A 91 0.77 10.44 15.35
C GLU A 91 -0.64 10.52 14.79
N THR A 92 -1.51 9.66 15.31
CA THR A 92 -2.94 9.75 15.08
C THR A 92 -3.54 10.55 16.22
N VAL A 93 -3.82 11.83 15.98
CA VAL A 93 -4.27 12.82 16.99
C VAL A 93 -5.47 12.33 17.81
N ALA A 94 -6.40 11.62 17.17
CA ALA A 94 -7.59 11.09 17.84
C ALA A 94 -7.31 9.92 18.81
N LEU A 95 -6.07 9.42 18.87
CA LEU A 95 -5.70 8.30 19.72
C LEU A 95 -4.81 8.76 20.88
N PRO A 96 -5.12 8.37 22.13
CA PRO A 96 -4.30 8.73 23.29
C PRO A 96 -2.95 8.00 23.32
N ILE A 97 -2.87 6.82 22.70
CA ILE A 97 -1.66 5.98 22.69
C ILE A 97 -1.22 5.73 21.26
N ASN A 98 0.01 6.16 20.94
CA ASN A 98 0.62 6.06 19.62
C ASN A 98 1.92 5.23 19.67
N ARG A 99 1.81 3.95 20.05
CA ARG A 99 2.96 3.04 20.20
C ARG A 99 3.85 3.06 18.95
N ARG A 100 5.14 3.32 19.16
CA ARG A 100 6.17 3.38 18.12
C ARG A 100 6.82 2.01 17.96
N HIS A 101 7.54 1.89 16.86
CA HIS A 101 8.27 0.69 16.54
C HIS A 101 9.66 0.77 17.20
N ASP A 102 9.85 0.10 18.34
CA ASP A 102 11.08 0.20 19.14
C ASP A 102 11.94 -1.08 19.11
N LEU A 103 11.54 -2.12 18.37
CA LEU A 103 12.34 -3.36 18.27
C LEU A 103 13.56 -3.15 17.36
N ARG A 104 14.71 -3.64 17.82
CA ARG A 104 16.01 -3.52 17.12
C ARG A 104 16.05 -4.24 15.76
N PHE A 105 15.24 -5.26 15.55
CA PHE A 105 15.29 -6.16 14.38
C PHE A 105 13.98 -6.24 13.59
N ALA A 106 13.20 -5.17 13.55
CA ALA A 106 11.91 -5.23 12.85
C ALA A 106 11.94 -4.88 11.38
N PHE A 107 13.09 -4.41 10.90
CA PHE A 107 13.29 -4.02 9.52
C PHE A 107 14.40 -4.87 8.96
#